data_AF-A0A2N2N854-F1
#
_entry.id   AF-A0A2N2N854-F1
#
_cell.length_a   1.000
_cell.length_b   1.000
_cell.length_c   1.000
_cell.angle_alpha   90.00
_cell.angle_beta   90.00
_cell.angle_gamma   90.00
#
_symmetry.space_group_name_H-M   'P 1'
#
loop_
_entity.id
_entity.type
_entity.pdbx_description
1 polymer ?
#
loop_
_entity_poly.entity_id
_entity_poly.type
_entity_poly.pdbx_seq_one_letter_code
_entity_poly.pdbx_strand_id
1 'polypeptide(L)'
;MRNKWWAKLLRIVGIVLMSLTAAFTLMGGAGTSCVALNPTGFGGKFAGIASFQWLWILFVLIGVAAGILGVRAVVLLIKGSKKAYRAAIIALLLGTILNAIHMVASRSLRGSSMPVDGVLYMNILTFLVFLLFRIPGIWKSVNFEKPVENEQTGKKAAVFSLVIVGVLTLTIQFVMAPTHTIDGINYANVWHVVMSIIGSVLILSGILTNIVKRFTPIDVKTLWAVK
;
A
#
# COMPACT_ATOMS: atom_id res chain seq x y z
N MET A 1 -27.11 1.27 -22.73
CA MET A 1 -27.15 1.61 -21.29
C MET A 1 -26.16 0.72 -20.54
N ARG A 2 -25.00 1.22 -20.13
CA ARG A 2 -23.99 0.39 -19.47
C ARG A 2 -24.30 0.27 -17.98
N ASN A 3 -24.42 -0.97 -17.50
CA ASN A 3 -24.98 -1.31 -16.20
C ASN A 3 -24.28 -0.55 -15.05
N LYS A 4 -25.01 0.33 -14.35
CA LYS A 4 -24.48 1.24 -13.30
C LYS A 4 -23.82 0.48 -12.15
N TRP A 5 -24.18 -0.79 -11.93
CA TRP A 5 -23.62 -1.63 -10.88
C TRP A 5 -22.17 -2.05 -11.16
N TRP A 6 -21.87 -2.51 -12.38
CA TRP A 6 -20.52 -2.93 -12.78
C TRP A 6 -19.49 -1.80 -12.63
N ALA A 7 -19.87 -0.58 -12.99
CA ALA A 7 -19.02 0.60 -12.85
C ALA A 7 -18.65 0.89 -11.38
N LYS A 8 -19.63 0.76 -10.46
CA LYS A 8 -19.41 0.94 -9.02
C LYS A 8 -18.49 -0.14 -8.46
N LEU A 9 -18.70 -1.40 -8.86
CA LEU A 9 -17.88 -2.52 -8.44
C LEU A 9 -16.42 -2.34 -8.85
N LEU A 10 -16.16 -2.06 -10.13
CA LEU A 10 -14.80 -1.82 -10.63
C LEU A 10 -14.10 -0.67 -9.92
N ARG A 11 -14.84 0.40 -9.58
CA ARG A 11 -14.30 1.52 -8.81
C ARG A 11 -13.88 1.08 -7.40
N ILE A 12 -14.73 0.32 -6.70
CA ILE A 12 -14.42 -0.20 -5.36
C ILE A 12 -13.21 -1.12 -5.42
N VAL A 13 -13.19 -2.06 -6.37
CA VAL A 13 -12.07 -3.01 -6.55
C VAL A 13 -10.77 -2.25 -6.82
N GLY A 14 -10.79 -1.25 -7.71
CA GLY A 14 -9.60 -0.43 -7.99
C GLY A 14 -9.06 0.30 -6.76
N ILE A 15 -9.95 0.86 -5.93
CA ILE A 15 -9.57 1.56 -4.69
C ILE A 15 -9.01 0.59 -3.65
N VAL A 16 -9.65 -0.57 -3.47
CA VAL A 16 -9.19 -1.62 -2.56
C VAL A 16 -7.82 -2.14 -2.99
N LEU A 17 -7.62 -2.39 -4.29
CA LEU A 17 -6.36 -2.84 -4.84
C LEU A 17 -5.25 -1.80 -4.61
N MET A 18 -5.54 -0.52 -4.88
CA MET A 18 -4.60 0.58 -4.58
C MET A 18 -4.27 0.68 -3.09
N SER A 19 -5.26 0.43 -2.20
CA SER A 19 -5.03 0.46 -0.75
C SER A 19 -4.17 -0.68 -0.24
N LEU A 20 -4.36 -1.90 -0.78
CA LEU A 20 -3.46 -3.03 -0.53
C LEU A 20 -2.05 -2.69 -0.99
N THR A 21 -1.88 -2.14 -2.19
CA THR A 21 -0.57 -1.79 -2.74
C THR A 21 0.15 -0.73 -1.92
N ALA A 22 -0.57 0.29 -1.46
CA ALA A 22 -0.02 1.29 -0.54
C ALA A 22 0.44 0.64 0.78
N ALA A 23 -0.36 -0.27 1.34
CA ALA A 23 -0.01 -1.00 2.56
C ALA A 23 1.22 -1.91 2.36
N PHE A 24 1.27 -2.69 1.28
CA PHE A 24 2.44 -3.52 0.93
C PHE A 24 3.70 -2.67 0.77
N THR A 25 3.59 -1.49 0.14
CA THR A 25 4.72 -0.58 -0.04
C THR A 25 5.21 -0.01 1.30
N LEU A 26 4.30 0.41 2.17
CA LEU A 26 4.64 0.88 3.53
C LEU A 26 5.31 -0.22 4.35
N MET A 27 4.70 -1.40 4.40
CA MET A 27 5.21 -2.55 5.17
C MET A 27 6.53 -3.06 4.60
N GLY A 28 6.71 -3.08 3.29
CA GLY A 28 7.97 -3.45 2.65
C GLY A 28 9.10 -2.46 2.95
N GLY A 29 8.81 -1.16 2.86
CA GLY A 29 9.75 -0.11 3.24
C GLY A 29 10.15 -0.18 4.71
N ALA A 30 9.17 -0.16 5.62
CA ALA A 30 9.42 -0.23 7.06
C ALA A 30 10.06 -1.57 7.48
N GLY A 31 9.62 -2.69 6.89
CA GLY A 31 10.14 -4.03 7.18
C GLY A 31 11.58 -4.24 6.74
N THR A 32 12.09 -3.46 5.79
CA THR A 32 13.51 -3.49 5.37
C THR A 32 14.45 -2.84 6.40
N SER A 33 13.91 -2.12 7.38
CA SER A 33 14.70 -1.35 8.36
C SER A 33 15.68 -2.20 9.18
N CYS A 34 15.34 -3.44 9.53
CA CYS A 34 16.19 -4.31 10.33
C CYS A 34 17.57 -4.52 9.67
N VAL A 35 17.58 -4.97 8.41
CA VAL A 35 18.80 -5.20 7.64
C VAL A 35 19.45 -3.91 7.13
N ALA A 36 18.68 -2.82 7.03
CA ALA A 36 19.21 -1.50 6.70
C ALA A 36 20.01 -0.87 7.86
N LEU A 37 19.59 -1.13 9.11
CA LEU A 37 20.22 -0.56 10.30
C LEU A 37 21.33 -1.45 10.87
N ASN A 38 21.19 -2.77 10.74
CA ASN A 38 22.18 -3.72 11.24
C ASN A 38 22.42 -4.88 10.24
N PRO A 39 23.03 -4.63 9.06
CA PRO A 39 23.18 -5.64 8.02
C PRO A 39 24.01 -6.87 8.44
N THR A 40 24.92 -6.73 9.41
CA THR A 40 25.77 -7.82 9.91
C THR A 40 25.15 -8.62 11.06
N GLY A 41 24.09 -8.10 11.69
CA GLY A 41 23.44 -8.72 12.85
C GLY A 41 22.56 -9.94 12.55
N PHE A 42 22.25 -10.19 11.28
CA PHE A 42 21.36 -11.28 10.84
C PHE A 42 22.09 -12.42 10.13
N GLY A 43 23.42 -12.38 10.11
CA GLY A 43 24.25 -13.41 9.49
C GLY A 43 24.00 -13.64 7.99
N GLY A 44 24.66 -14.67 7.47
CA GLY A 44 24.47 -15.18 6.11
C GLY A 44 24.54 -14.11 5.02
N LYS A 45 23.58 -14.17 4.09
CA LYS A 45 23.52 -13.31 2.90
C LYS A 45 23.26 -11.82 3.19
N PHE A 46 22.88 -11.43 4.41
CA PHE A 46 22.60 -10.02 4.72
C PHE A 46 23.87 -9.21 4.97
N ALA A 47 24.96 -9.84 5.39
CA ALA A 47 26.25 -9.17 5.58
C ALA A 47 26.77 -8.52 4.28
N GLY A 48 26.40 -9.04 3.10
CA GLY A 48 26.72 -8.44 1.80
C GLY A 48 26.11 -7.05 1.58
N ILE A 49 25.15 -6.62 2.41
CA ILE A 49 24.59 -5.26 2.39
C ILE A 49 25.53 -4.25 3.05
N ALA A 50 26.47 -4.67 3.91
CA ALA A 50 27.21 -3.75 4.78
C ALA A 50 27.91 -2.60 4.04
N SER A 51 28.56 -2.88 2.90
CA SER A 51 29.20 -1.86 2.05
C SER A 51 28.22 -0.93 1.32
N PHE A 52 26.94 -1.32 1.24
CA PHE A 52 25.85 -0.58 0.61
C PHE A 52 24.74 -0.20 1.60
N GLN A 53 25.03 -0.16 2.90
CA GLN A 53 24.02 0.10 3.94
C GLN A 53 23.24 1.39 3.70
N TRP A 54 23.91 2.44 3.21
CA TRP A 54 23.31 3.72 2.84
C TRP A 54 22.17 3.57 1.81
N LEU A 55 22.31 2.65 0.86
CA LEU A 55 21.31 2.38 -0.18
C LEU A 55 20.09 1.70 0.41
N TRP A 56 20.27 0.80 1.37
CA TRP A 56 19.16 0.16 2.09
C TRP A 56 18.40 1.14 2.97
N ILE A 57 19.10 2.05 3.65
CA ILE A 57 18.46 3.15 4.38
C ILE A 57 17.63 4.01 3.41
N LEU A 58 18.17 4.30 2.22
CA LEU A 58 17.44 5.02 1.19
C LEU A 58 16.18 4.27 0.73
N PHE A 59 16.26 2.95 0.52
CA PHE A 59 15.09 2.12 0.18
C PHE A 59 14.02 2.16 1.27
N VAL A 60 14.41 2.16 2.54
CA VAL A 60 13.46 2.33 3.67
C VAL A 60 12.76 3.69 3.58
N LEU A 61 13.53 4.77 3.50
CA LEU A 61 13.00 6.14 3.53
C LEU A 61 12.09 6.42 2.32
N ILE A 62 12.58 6.14 1.11
CA ILE A 62 11.79 6.40 -0.10
C ILE A 62 10.64 5.39 -0.21
N GLY A 63 10.81 4.13 0.23
CA GLY A 63 9.74 3.13 0.28
C GLY A 63 8.57 3.59 1.16
N VAL A 64 8.86 4.08 2.37
CA VAL A 64 7.83 4.65 3.25
C VAL A 64 7.18 5.88 2.61
N ALA A 65 7.97 6.80 2.04
CA ALA A 65 7.43 7.98 1.36
C ALA A 65 6.51 7.61 0.18
N ALA A 66 6.90 6.63 -0.63
CA ALA A 66 6.10 6.11 -1.74
C ALA A 66 4.80 5.46 -1.24
N GLY A 67 4.86 4.73 -0.13
CA GLY A 67 3.69 4.18 0.55
C GLY A 67 2.71 5.27 1.00
N ILE A 68 3.20 6.36 1.62
CA ILE A 68 2.39 7.52 2.02
C ILE A 68 1.74 8.19 0.78
N LEU A 69 2.49 8.34 -0.32
CA LEU A 69 1.93 8.83 -1.59
C LEU A 69 0.83 7.91 -2.12
N GLY A 70 0.99 6.60 -1.97
CA GLY A 70 -0.04 5.60 -2.27
C GLY A 70 -1.31 5.80 -1.44
N VAL A 71 -1.18 5.98 -0.12
CA VAL A 71 -2.32 6.28 0.78
C VAL A 71 -3.02 7.57 0.36
N ARG A 72 -2.27 8.62 0.03
CA ARG A 72 -2.82 9.86 -0.50
C ARG A 72 -3.60 9.64 -1.79
N ALA A 73 -3.10 8.81 -2.71
CA ALA A 73 -3.80 8.46 -3.93
C ALA A 73 -5.13 7.73 -3.64
N VAL A 74 -5.15 6.79 -2.70
CA VAL A 74 -6.38 6.11 -2.23
C VAL A 74 -7.43 7.12 -1.76
N VAL A 75 -7.02 8.07 -0.90
CA VAL A 75 -7.93 9.13 -0.41
C VAL A 75 -8.50 9.97 -1.57
N LEU A 76 -7.66 10.33 -2.55
CA LEU A 76 -8.12 11.08 -3.72
C LEU A 76 -9.09 10.26 -4.59
N LEU A 77 -8.87 8.96 -4.75
CA LEU A 77 -9.75 8.05 -5.49
C LEU A 77 -11.12 7.89 -4.82
N ILE A 78 -11.12 7.72 -3.48
CA ILE A 78 -12.35 7.66 -2.66
C ILE A 78 -13.15 8.96 -2.84
N LYS A 79 -12.47 10.11 -2.76
CA LYS A 79 -13.09 11.45 -2.93
C LYS A 79 -13.50 11.75 -4.38
N GLY A 80 -13.04 10.97 -5.36
CA GLY A 80 -13.28 11.25 -6.78
C GLY A 80 -12.68 12.56 -7.27
N SER A 81 -11.49 12.92 -6.76
CA SER A 81 -10.80 14.15 -7.12
C SER A 81 -10.35 14.15 -8.58
N LYS A 82 -10.35 15.33 -9.23
CA LYS A 82 -9.82 15.51 -10.61
C LYS A 82 -8.38 15.03 -10.80
N LYS A 83 -7.59 14.93 -9.72
CA LYS A 83 -6.19 14.47 -9.76
C LYS A 83 -6.02 13.01 -9.32
N ALA A 84 -7.10 12.30 -8.98
CA ALA A 84 -7.04 11.00 -8.33
C ALA A 84 -6.36 9.93 -9.17
N TYR A 85 -6.76 9.81 -10.44
CA TYR A 85 -6.18 8.81 -11.34
C TYR A 85 -4.70 9.09 -11.61
N ARG A 86 -4.35 10.36 -11.91
CA ARG A 86 -2.95 10.77 -12.07
C ARG A 86 -2.10 10.49 -10.82
N ALA A 87 -2.62 10.77 -9.63
CA ALA A 87 -1.91 10.50 -8.38
C ALA A 87 -1.65 9.00 -8.19
N ALA A 88 -2.63 8.15 -8.48
CA ALA A 88 -2.48 6.70 -8.42
C ALA A 88 -1.42 6.19 -9.41
N ILE A 89 -1.49 6.62 -10.68
CA ILE A 89 -0.52 6.24 -11.71
C ILE A 89 0.90 6.67 -11.34
N ILE A 90 1.09 7.88 -10.81
CA ILE A 90 2.41 8.36 -10.37
C ILE A 90 2.93 7.50 -9.21
N ALA A 91 2.10 7.23 -8.19
CA ALA A 91 2.50 6.42 -7.05
C ALA A 91 2.90 4.99 -7.49
N LEU A 92 2.10 4.37 -8.37
CA LEU A 92 2.35 3.03 -8.90
C LEU A 92 3.62 2.98 -9.76
N LEU A 93 3.83 3.97 -10.62
CA LEU A 93 5.02 4.05 -11.46
C LEU A 93 6.28 4.23 -10.62
N LEU A 94 6.28 5.20 -9.69
CA LEU A 94 7.40 5.44 -8.79
C LEU A 94 7.71 4.21 -7.95
N GLY A 95 6.70 3.59 -7.33
CA GLY A 95 6.88 2.37 -6.57
C GLY A 95 7.42 1.21 -7.42
N THR A 96 7.06 1.12 -8.70
CA THR A 96 7.47 0.00 -9.56
C THR A 96 8.96 0.15 -9.89
N ILE A 97 9.38 1.35 -10.25
CA ILE A 97 10.79 1.65 -10.52
C ILE A 97 11.62 1.41 -9.26
N LEU A 98 11.17 1.91 -8.11
CA LEU A 98 11.88 1.78 -6.84
C LEU A 98 12.06 0.31 -6.43
N ASN A 99 10.98 -0.46 -6.46
CA ASN A 99 11.01 -1.87 -6.07
C ASN A 99 11.77 -2.73 -7.09
N ALA A 100 11.77 -2.37 -8.38
CA ALA A 100 12.58 -3.05 -9.38
C ALA A 100 14.09 -2.85 -9.12
N ILE A 101 14.50 -1.60 -8.84
CA ILE A 101 15.89 -1.29 -8.48
C ILE A 101 16.29 -2.05 -7.20
N HIS A 102 15.45 -2.02 -6.18
CA HIS A 102 15.70 -2.72 -4.91
C HIS A 102 15.78 -4.24 -5.09
N MET A 103 14.92 -4.82 -5.94
CA MET A 103 14.96 -6.24 -6.28
C MET A 103 16.27 -6.62 -6.98
N VAL A 104 16.69 -5.84 -7.98
CA VAL A 104 17.95 -6.08 -8.71
C VAL A 104 19.13 -5.98 -7.74
N ALA A 105 19.23 -4.90 -6.97
CA ALA A 105 20.30 -4.71 -5.99
C ALA A 105 20.36 -5.86 -4.96
N SER A 106 19.20 -6.28 -4.44
CA SER A 106 19.13 -7.40 -3.50
C SER A 106 19.59 -8.72 -4.12
N ARG A 107 19.19 -9.03 -5.36
CA ARG A 107 19.61 -10.26 -6.04
C ARG A 107 21.11 -10.25 -6.34
N SER A 108 21.65 -9.11 -6.77
CA SER A 108 23.08 -8.95 -7.04
C SER A 108 23.95 -9.12 -5.80
N LEU A 109 23.49 -8.67 -4.63
CA LEU A 109 24.29 -8.68 -3.40
C LEU A 109 24.03 -9.90 -2.50
N ARG A 110 22.84 -10.50 -2.55
CA ARG A 110 22.39 -11.54 -1.61
C ARG A 110 21.90 -12.83 -2.27
N GLY A 111 21.85 -12.88 -3.60
CA GLY A 111 21.24 -13.97 -4.37
C GLY A 111 19.72 -14.09 -4.22
N SER A 112 19.06 -13.21 -3.45
CA SER A 112 17.63 -13.25 -3.17
C SER A 112 17.11 -11.85 -2.84
N SER A 113 15.89 -11.55 -3.27
CA SER A 113 15.22 -10.27 -3.07
C SER A 113 14.00 -10.34 -2.16
N MET A 114 13.64 -11.52 -1.65
CA MET A 114 12.53 -11.65 -0.71
C MET A 114 12.71 -10.71 0.49
N PRO A 115 11.66 -9.98 0.90
CA PRO A 115 10.27 -10.02 0.39
C PRO A 115 9.93 -9.00 -0.73
N VAL A 116 10.91 -8.24 -1.25
CA VAL A 116 10.70 -7.12 -2.19
C VAL A 116 9.95 -7.54 -3.45
N ASP A 117 10.14 -8.78 -3.93
CA ASP A 117 9.44 -9.26 -5.11
C ASP A 117 7.92 -9.23 -4.92
N GLY A 118 7.42 -9.58 -3.73
CA GLY A 118 5.99 -9.53 -3.44
C GLY A 118 5.43 -8.11 -3.54
N VAL A 119 6.20 -7.13 -3.05
CA VAL A 119 5.85 -5.69 -3.15
C VAL A 119 5.85 -5.26 -4.62
N LEU A 120 6.87 -5.64 -5.39
CA LEU A 120 6.98 -5.31 -6.81
C LEU A 120 5.81 -5.91 -7.60
N TYR A 121 5.50 -7.19 -7.39
CA TYR A 121 4.44 -7.90 -8.12
C TYR A 121 3.07 -7.29 -7.82
N MET A 122 2.78 -6.97 -6.55
CA MET A 122 1.55 -6.29 -6.19
C MET A 122 1.43 -4.92 -6.87
N ASN A 123 2.54 -4.19 -6.94
CA ASN A 123 2.56 -2.88 -7.55
C ASN A 123 2.39 -2.94 -9.08
N ILE A 124 3.05 -3.89 -9.76
CA ILE A 124 2.88 -4.13 -11.20
C ILE A 124 1.43 -4.55 -11.50
N LEU A 125 0.88 -5.50 -10.76
CA LEU A 125 -0.51 -5.94 -10.92
C LEU A 125 -1.46 -4.75 -10.84
N THR A 126 -1.31 -3.93 -9.81
CA THR A 126 -2.16 -2.75 -9.60
C THR A 126 -1.97 -1.72 -10.71
N PHE A 127 -0.72 -1.50 -11.13
CA PHE A 127 -0.42 -0.61 -12.23
C PHE A 127 -1.10 -1.04 -13.53
N LEU A 128 -0.99 -2.31 -13.90
CA LEU A 128 -1.65 -2.85 -15.08
C LEU A 128 -3.18 -2.72 -14.98
N VAL A 129 -3.78 -3.03 -13.83
CA VAL A 129 -5.22 -2.85 -13.62
C VAL A 129 -5.65 -1.39 -13.80
N PHE A 130 -4.88 -0.43 -13.28
CA PHE A 130 -5.19 0.99 -13.48
C PHE A 130 -5.05 1.41 -14.94
N LEU A 131 -4.03 0.93 -15.66
CA LEU A 131 -3.91 1.16 -17.10
C LEU A 131 -5.10 0.59 -17.88
N LEU A 132 -5.58 -0.61 -17.52
CA LEU A 132 -6.79 -1.20 -18.10
C LEU A 132 -8.03 -0.32 -17.86
N PHE A 133 -8.17 0.29 -16.67
CA PHE A 133 -9.28 1.23 -16.41
C PHE A 133 -9.28 2.44 -17.34
N ARG A 134 -8.15 2.80 -17.95
CA ARG A 134 -8.06 3.95 -18.87
C ARG A 134 -8.51 3.64 -20.29
N ILE A 135 -8.78 2.37 -20.63
CA ILE A 135 -9.35 1.99 -21.92
C ILE A 135 -10.68 2.76 -22.13
N PRO A 136 -10.91 3.43 -23.28
CA PRO A 136 -12.06 4.34 -23.47
C PRO A 136 -13.41 3.74 -23.11
N GLY A 137 -13.59 2.44 -23.38
CA GLY A 137 -14.72 1.66 -22.91
C GLY A 137 -14.86 1.77 -21.40
N ILE A 138 -13.93 1.20 -20.64
CA ILE A 138 -14.02 1.11 -19.17
C ILE A 138 -14.02 2.51 -18.52
N TRP A 139 -13.18 3.42 -19.02
CA TRP A 139 -13.02 4.77 -18.47
C TRP A 139 -14.32 5.56 -18.43
N LYS A 140 -15.13 5.50 -19.50
CA LYS A 140 -16.45 6.18 -19.56
C LYS A 140 -17.38 5.80 -18.40
N SER A 141 -17.12 4.68 -17.70
CA SER A 141 -17.94 4.19 -16.58
C SER A 141 -17.30 4.40 -15.23
N VAL A 142 -16.02 4.06 -15.10
CA VAL A 142 -15.36 4.02 -13.79
C VAL A 142 -14.78 5.39 -13.40
N ASN A 143 -14.51 6.26 -14.39
CA ASN A 143 -13.84 7.56 -14.30
C ASN A 143 -13.60 8.05 -12.86
N PHE A 144 -12.38 7.82 -12.36
CA PHE A 144 -11.98 8.15 -11.00
C PHE A 144 -11.86 9.66 -10.74
N GLU A 145 -11.88 10.49 -11.78
CA GLU A 145 -11.72 11.95 -11.72
C GLU A 145 -13.05 12.71 -11.62
N LYS A 146 -14.14 11.97 -11.46
CA LYS A 146 -15.46 12.52 -11.17
C LYS A 146 -15.89 12.15 -9.74
N PRO A 147 -16.56 13.07 -9.02
CA PRO A 147 -17.30 12.72 -7.81
C PRO A 147 -18.26 11.58 -8.14
N VAL A 148 -18.41 10.64 -7.21
CA VAL A 148 -19.38 9.58 -7.44
C VAL A 148 -20.77 10.18 -7.29
N GLU A 149 -21.64 10.01 -8.30
CA GLU A 149 -23.05 10.44 -8.24
C GLU A 149 -23.78 9.91 -7.00
N ASN A 150 -23.26 8.82 -6.41
CA ASN A 150 -23.76 8.20 -5.21
C ASN A 150 -22.65 8.16 -4.13
N GLU A 151 -22.79 9.00 -3.12
CA GLU A 151 -21.89 9.13 -1.96
C GLU A 151 -21.61 7.77 -1.27
N GLN A 152 -22.59 6.86 -1.27
CA GLN A 152 -22.45 5.51 -0.69
C GLN A 152 -21.36 4.69 -1.36
N THR A 153 -21.01 4.95 -2.63
CA THR A 153 -19.98 4.17 -3.34
C THR A 153 -18.58 4.51 -2.82
N GLY A 154 -18.29 5.80 -2.62
CA GLY A 154 -17.02 6.24 -2.03
C GLY A 154 -16.90 5.76 -0.59
N LYS A 155 -17.99 5.87 0.18
CA LYS A 155 -18.08 5.33 1.55
C LYS A 155 -17.79 3.84 1.59
N LYS A 156 -18.45 3.03 0.76
CA LYS A 156 -18.22 1.58 0.67
C LYS A 156 -16.77 1.27 0.31
N ALA A 157 -16.19 1.98 -0.66
CA ALA A 157 -14.78 1.80 -1.02
C ALA A 157 -13.85 2.07 0.17
N ALA A 158 -14.10 3.13 0.94
CA ALA A 158 -13.34 3.44 2.15
C ALA A 158 -13.46 2.35 3.21
N VAL A 159 -14.69 1.87 3.48
CA VAL A 159 -14.95 0.76 4.43
C VAL A 159 -14.18 -0.48 4.02
N PHE A 160 -14.32 -0.92 2.76
CA PHE A 160 -13.63 -2.11 2.26
C PHE A 160 -12.11 -1.96 2.31
N SER A 161 -11.57 -0.82 1.91
CA SER A 161 -10.13 -0.55 2.02
C SER A 161 -9.63 -0.65 3.46
N LEU A 162 -10.32 0.00 4.42
CA LEU A 162 -9.94 -0.03 5.83
C LEU A 162 -9.97 -1.46 6.39
N VAL A 163 -11.06 -2.20 6.16
CA VAL A 163 -11.21 -3.57 6.68
C VAL A 163 -10.22 -4.52 6.03
N ILE A 164 -10.09 -4.51 4.70
CA ILE A 164 -9.21 -5.45 3.97
C ILE A 164 -7.74 -5.16 4.28
N VAL A 165 -7.33 -3.89 4.31
CA VAL A 165 -5.96 -3.54 4.73
C VAL A 165 -5.75 -3.90 6.19
N GLY A 166 -6.73 -3.68 7.08
CA GLY A 166 -6.62 -4.10 8.47
C GLY A 166 -6.42 -5.61 8.64
N VAL A 167 -7.18 -6.43 7.89
CA VAL A 167 -6.99 -7.89 7.87
C VAL A 167 -5.61 -8.26 7.34
N LEU A 168 -5.14 -7.64 6.25
CA LEU A 168 -3.78 -7.82 5.76
C LEU A 168 -2.76 -7.50 6.85
N THR A 169 -2.88 -6.36 7.52
CA THR A 169 -1.97 -5.94 8.60
C THR A 169 -1.92 -6.95 9.75
N LEU A 170 -3.07 -7.51 10.17
CA LEU A 170 -3.10 -8.53 11.23
C LEU A 170 -2.42 -9.85 10.82
N THR A 171 -2.46 -10.18 9.53
CA THR A 171 -2.10 -11.51 9.03
C THR A 171 -0.72 -11.59 8.36
N ILE A 172 -0.19 -10.45 7.88
CA ILE A 172 1.00 -10.43 7.02
C ILE A 172 2.24 -11.04 7.69
N GLN A 173 2.39 -10.91 9.01
CA GLN A 173 3.51 -11.47 9.76
C GLN A 173 3.57 -13.01 9.68
N PHE A 174 2.42 -13.67 9.54
CA PHE A 174 2.34 -15.12 9.40
C PHE A 174 2.63 -15.54 7.96
N VAL A 175 2.11 -14.80 6.98
CA VAL A 175 2.36 -15.06 5.55
C VAL A 175 3.82 -14.82 5.19
N MET A 176 4.48 -13.87 5.84
CA MET A 176 5.88 -13.52 5.60
C MET A 176 6.88 -14.34 6.45
N ALA A 177 6.40 -15.20 7.35
CA ALA A 177 7.27 -16.04 8.19
C ALA A 177 8.29 -16.89 7.40
N PRO A 178 7.94 -17.53 6.26
CA PRO A 178 8.90 -18.33 5.49
C PRO A 178 10.10 -17.53 4.95
N THR A 179 9.95 -16.23 4.75
CA THR A 179 11.00 -15.35 4.20
C THR A 179 11.72 -14.53 5.27
N HIS A 180 11.20 -14.51 6.50
CA HIS A 180 11.73 -13.74 7.63
C HIS A 180 12.14 -14.62 8.81
N THR A 181 12.17 -15.94 8.64
CA THR A 181 12.75 -16.86 9.62
C THR A 181 14.23 -17.04 9.33
N ILE A 182 15.08 -16.57 10.25
CA ILE A 182 16.54 -16.66 10.17
C ILE A 182 17.01 -17.38 11.43
N ASP A 183 17.76 -18.46 11.26
CA ASP A 183 18.26 -19.32 12.35
C ASP A 183 17.15 -19.78 13.32
N GLY A 184 15.97 -20.11 12.77
CA GLY A 184 14.81 -20.56 13.54
C GLY A 184 14.01 -19.44 14.21
N ILE A 185 14.43 -18.18 14.11
CA ILE A 185 13.75 -17.03 14.69
C ILE A 185 12.93 -16.30 13.61
N ASN A 186 11.61 -16.19 13.81
CA ASN A 186 10.74 -15.43 12.91
C ASN A 186 10.79 -13.93 13.21
N TYR A 187 11.58 -13.19 12.44
CA TYR A 187 11.73 -11.74 12.58
C TYR A 187 10.51 -10.94 12.13
N ALA A 188 9.56 -11.52 11.39
CA ALA A 188 8.29 -10.85 11.10
C ALA A 188 7.45 -10.64 12.37
N ASN A 189 7.64 -11.48 13.39
CA ASN A 189 6.91 -11.40 14.66
C ASN A 189 7.36 -10.21 15.55
N VAL A 190 8.49 -9.57 15.24
CA VAL A 190 8.90 -8.31 15.92
C VAL A 190 7.84 -7.23 15.74
N TRP A 191 7.10 -7.27 14.63
CA TRP A 191 6.03 -6.32 14.33
C TRP A 191 4.68 -6.68 14.96
N HIS A 192 4.58 -7.77 15.72
CA HIS A 192 3.31 -8.34 16.17
C HIS A 192 2.42 -7.32 16.88
N VAL A 193 2.94 -6.65 17.92
CA VAL A 193 2.16 -5.69 18.71
C VAL A 193 1.69 -4.51 17.85
N VAL A 194 2.61 -3.92 17.08
CA VAL A 194 2.31 -2.75 16.24
C VAL A 194 1.29 -3.08 15.16
N MET A 195 1.46 -4.21 14.47
CA MET A 195 0.55 -4.65 13.42
C MET A 195 -0.81 -5.07 13.96
N SER A 196 -0.85 -5.71 15.14
CA SER A 196 -2.10 -6.02 15.84
C SER A 196 -2.89 -4.74 16.16
N ILE A 197 -2.24 -3.73 16.73
CA ILE A 197 -2.89 -2.45 17.06
C ILE A 197 -3.38 -1.75 15.79
N ILE A 198 -2.51 -1.57 14.78
CA ILE A 198 -2.87 -0.87 13.54
C ILE A 198 -3.99 -1.62 12.81
N GLY A 199 -3.87 -2.94 12.67
CA GLY A 199 -4.86 -3.77 11.99
C GLY A 199 -6.22 -3.72 12.65
N SER A 200 -6.29 -3.84 13.99
CA SER A 200 -7.53 -3.69 14.76
C SER A 200 -8.13 -2.29 14.61
N VAL A 201 -7.32 -1.23 14.71
CA VAL A 201 -7.77 0.16 14.52
C VAL A 201 -8.34 0.38 13.13
N LEU A 202 -7.70 -0.15 12.08
CA LEU A 202 -8.20 -0.05 10.71
C LEU A 202 -9.56 -0.77 10.53
N ILE A 203 -9.70 -1.98 11.06
CA ILE A 203 -10.98 -2.73 11.00
C ILE A 203 -12.08 -1.97 11.74
N LEU A 204 -11.82 -1.53 12.98
CA LEU A 204 -12.78 -0.77 13.78
C LEU A 204 -13.15 0.56 13.09
N SER A 205 -12.18 1.25 12.51
CA SER A 205 -12.41 2.47 11.72
C SER A 205 -13.28 2.21 10.49
N GLY A 206 -13.09 1.06 9.82
CA GLY A 206 -13.93 0.64 8.70
C GLY A 206 -15.37 0.36 9.13
N ILE A 207 -15.57 -0.35 10.23
CA ILE A 207 -16.89 -0.64 10.80
C ILE A 207 -17.58 0.66 11.22
N LEU A 208 -16.88 1.54 11.95
CA LEU A 208 -17.41 2.84 12.37
C LEU A 208 -17.78 3.71 11.16
N THR A 209 -16.91 3.76 10.15
CA THR A 209 -17.18 4.47 8.90
C THR A 209 -18.49 4.00 8.27
N ASN A 210 -18.81 2.70 8.31
CA ASN A 210 -20.05 2.17 7.76
C ASN A 210 -21.29 2.68 8.51
N ILE A 211 -21.21 2.77 9.85
CA ILE A 211 -22.32 3.12 10.74
C ILE A 211 -22.60 4.62 10.73
N VAL A 212 -21.57 5.47 10.69
CA VAL A 212 -21.75 6.93 10.75
C VAL A 212 -22.45 7.43 9.48
N LYS A 213 -23.59 8.11 9.64
CA LYS A 213 -24.43 8.60 8.51
C LYS A 213 -23.78 9.73 7.70
N ARG A 214 -22.84 10.48 8.29
CA ARG A 214 -22.07 11.55 7.63
C ARG A 214 -20.60 11.16 7.55
N PHE A 215 -20.10 10.88 6.36
CA PHE A 215 -18.67 10.79 6.13
C PHE A 215 -18.12 12.21 6.03
N THR A 216 -17.74 12.82 7.16
CA THR A 216 -16.89 14.02 7.13
C THR A 216 -15.44 13.55 7.05
N PRO A 217 -14.79 13.53 5.88
CA PRO A 217 -13.37 13.28 5.83
C PRO A 217 -12.70 14.36 6.68
N ILE A 218 -11.85 13.95 7.62
CA ILE A 218 -11.06 14.86 8.45
C ILE A 218 -10.37 15.84 7.50
N ASP A 219 -10.76 17.12 7.55
CA ASP A 219 -10.08 18.16 6.81
C ASP A 219 -8.81 18.47 7.58
N VAL A 220 -7.67 18.02 7.08
CA VAL A 220 -6.37 18.25 7.71
C VAL A 220 -6.10 19.75 7.92
N LYS A 221 -6.78 20.65 7.20
CA LYS A 221 -6.73 22.09 7.47
C LYS A 221 -7.25 22.47 8.86
N THR A 222 -8.22 21.74 9.41
CA THR A 222 -8.74 22.01 10.77
C THR A 222 -7.75 21.64 11.88
N LEU A 223 -6.83 20.70 11.63
CA LEU A 223 -5.77 20.35 12.60
C LEU A 223 -4.67 21.42 12.69
N TRP A 224 -4.53 22.26 11.68
CA TRP A 224 -3.58 23.39 11.65
C TRP A 224 -4.24 24.74 12.03
N ALA A 225 -5.54 24.73 12.34
CA ALA A 225 -6.29 25.93 12.71
C ALA A 225 -6.34 26.19 14.23
N VAL A 226 -5.72 25.33 15.04
CA VAL A 226 -5.44 25.65 16.44
C VAL A 226 -4.18 26.51 16.47
N LYS A 227 -4.41 27.82 16.50
CA LYS A 227 -3.38 28.82 16.85
C LYS A 227 -3.01 28.69 18.31
#